data_AF-A0A350D017-F1
#
_entry.id   AF-A0A350D017-F1
#
_cell.length_a   1.000
_cell.length_b   1.000
_cell.length_c   1.000
_cell.angle_alpha   90.00
_cell.angle_beta   90.00
_cell.angle_gamma   90.00
#
_symmetry.space_group_name_H-M   'P 1'
#
loop_
_entity.id
_entity.type
_entity.pdbx_description
1 polymer ?
#
loop_
_entity_poly.entity_id
_entity_poly.type
_entity_poly.pdbx_seq_one_letter_code
_entity_poly.pdbx_strand_id
1 'polypeptide(L)' 'MRTYFKEELKERNIILARSGETPEKIEIDQDEIKVYAKDEVYHIPVESLRGKAIMDRLNYKGELTQEIYI' A
#
# COMPACT_ATOMS: atom_id res chain seq x y z
N MET A 1 -2.78 9.43 11.58
CA MET A 1 -2.57 9.43 10.13
C MET A 1 -1.12 9.11 9.85
N ARG A 2 -0.84 8.01 9.13
CA ARG A 2 0.51 7.69 8.61
C ARG A 2 0.46 7.81 7.09
N THR A 3 1.54 8.27 6.49
CA THR A 3 1.62 8.47 5.04
C THR A 3 2.93 7.89 4.55
N TYR A 4 2.85 7.13 3.46
CA TYR A 4 3.98 6.52 2.78
C TYR A 4 4.02 7.02 1.34
N PHE A 5 5.17 7.48 0.89
CA PHE A 5 5.34 8.01 -0.47
C PHE A 5 5.91 6.95 -1.42
N LYS A 6 5.76 7.20 -2.73
CA LYS A 6 6.17 6.29 -3.81
C LYS A 6 7.54 5.65 -3.62
N GLU A 7 8.53 6.40 -3.13
CA GLU A 7 9.90 5.90 -2.91
C GLU A 7 9.92 4.80 -1.84
N GLU A 8 9.28 5.02 -0.70
CA GLU A 8 9.15 4.01 0.38
C GLU A 8 8.33 2.80 -0.07
N LEU A 9 7.28 3.02 -0.87
CA LEU A 9 6.42 1.96 -1.38
C LEU A 9 7.15 1.08 -2.41
N LYS A 10 8.04 1.68 -3.20
CA LYS A 10 8.89 0.98 -4.16
C LYS A 10 9.89 0.07 -3.46
N GLU A 11 10.54 0.55 -2.40
CA GLU A 11 11.42 -0.28 -1.56
C GLU A 11 10.67 -1.44 -0.90
N ARG A 12 9.37 -1.26 -0.64
CA ARG A 12 8.51 -2.28 -0.05
C ARG A 12 7.89 -3.25 -1.05
N ASN A 13 8.23 -3.12 -2.34
CA ASN A 13 7.68 -3.92 -3.44
C ASN A 13 6.13 -3.93 -3.43
N ILE A 14 5.53 -2.75 -3.23
CA ILE A 14 4.07 -2.56 -3.28
C ILE A 14 3.69 -2.08 -4.68
N ILE A 15 2.80 -2.83 -5.34
CA ILE A 15 2.42 -2.61 -6.74
C ILE A 15 0.91 -2.63 -6.88
N LEU A 16 0.37 -1.81 -7.77
CA LEU A 16 -1.03 -1.81 -8.15
C LEU A 16 -1.31 -2.95 -9.12
N ALA A 17 -2.26 -3.83 -8.82
CA ALA A 17 -2.59 -5.00 -9.64
C ALA A 17 -3.01 -4.64 -11.07
N ARG A 18 -3.63 -3.47 -11.23
CA ARG A 18 -4.20 -3.01 -12.50
C ARG A 18 -3.15 -2.49 -13.48
N SER A 19 -2.16 -1.76 -12.99
CA SER A 19 -1.15 -1.08 -13.82
C SER A 19 0.23 -1.71 -13.74
N GLY A 20 0.52 -2.51 -12.71
CA GLY A 20 1.88 -2.97 -12.42
C GLY A 20 2.79 -1.86 -11.90
N GLU A 21 2.23 -0.68 -11.58
CA GLU A 21 3.00 0.46 -11.08
C GLU A 21 2.95 0.56 -9.55
N THR A 22 4.00 1.13 -8.96
CA THR A 22 3.97 1.51 -7.54
C THR A 22 2.98 2.67 -7.32
N PRO A 23 2.12 2.60 -6.28
CA PRO A 23 1.25 3.72 -5.93
C PRO A 23 2.04 5.00 -5.66
N GLU A 24 1.43 6.16 -5.93
CA GLU A 24 2.08 7.45 -5.67
C GLU A 24 2.18 7.74 -4.17
N LYS A 25 1.16 7.34 -3.42
CA LYS A 25 1.06 7.53 -1.98
C LYS A 25 0.09 6.52 -1.37
N ILE A 26 0.36 6.11 -0.14
CA ILE A 26 -0.61 5.42 0.72
C ILE A 26 -0.81 6.26 1.98
N GLU A 27 -2.06 6.57 2.30
CA GLU A 27 -2.44 7.19 3.56
C GLU A 27 -3.22 6.20 4.41
N ILE A 28 -2.91 6.18 5.70
CA ILE A 28 -3.53 5.27 6.67
C ILE A 28 -4.13 6.12 7.78
N ASP A 29 -5.45 6.08 7.82
CA ASP A 29 -6.29 6.62 8.88
C ASP A 29 -6.68 5.50 9.87
N GLN A 30 -7.54 5.81 10.84
CA GLN A 30 -7.94 4.84 11.86
C GLN A 30 -8.73 3.67 11.27
N ASP A 31 -9.60 3.94 10.30
CA ASP A 31 -10.54 2.96 9.77
C ASP A 31 -10.27 2.61 8.28
N GLU A 32 -9.47 3.41 7.59
CA GLU A 32 -9.30 3.34 6.14
C GLU A 32 -7.84 3.53 5.69
N ILE A 33 -7.50 2.82 4.62
CA ILE A 33 -6.27 2.97 3.85
C ILE A 33 -6.65 3.54 2.48
N LYS A 34 -6.09 4.70 2.15
CA LYS A 34 -6.25 5.35 0.84
C LYS A 34 -5.00 5.11 0.01
N VAL A 35 -5.17 4.46 -1.14
CA VAL A 35 -4.08 4.18 -2.08
C VAL A 35 -4.26 5.06 -3.30
N TYR A 36 -3.33 5.99 -3.49
CA TYR A 36 -3.35 6.94 -4.59
C TYR A 36 -2.63 6.33 -5.79
N ALA A 37 -3.39 6.03 -6.83
CA ALA A 37 -2.89 5.74 -8.16
C ALA A 37 -2.95 7.01 -9.02
N LYS A 38 -2.30 6.97 -10.18
CA LYS A 38 -2.21 8.11 -11.10
C LYS A 38 -3.57 8.69 -11.51
N ASP A 39 -4.56 7.81 -11.71
CA ASP A 39 -5.88 8.18 -12.24
C ASP A 39 -7.03 7.93 -11.24
N GLU A 40 -6.76 7.29 -10.10
CA GLU A 40 -7.81 6.89 -9.14
C GLU A 40 -7.28 6.77 -7.71
N VAL A 41 -8.20 6.85 -6.74
CA VAL A 41 -7.91 6.62 -5.33
C VAL A 41 -8.71 5.43 -4.84
N TYR A 42 -8.02 4.41 -4.35
CA TYR A 42 -8.66 3.24 -3.77
C TYR A 42 -8.84 3.42 -2.27
N HIS A 43 -10.04 3.09 -1.80
CA HIS A 43 -10.43 3.15 -0.40
C HIS A 43 -10.56 1.72 0.13
N ILE A 44 -9.68 1.36 1.06
CA ILE A 44 -9.59 -0.01 1.60
C ILE A 44 -9.78 0.05 3.11
N PRO A 45 -10.82 -0.59 3.68
CA PRO A 45 -10.99 -0.64 5.12
C PRO A 45 -9.81 -1.36 5.80
N VAL A 46 -9.30 -0.80 6.89
CA VAL A 46 -8.15 -1.38 7.65
C VAL A 46 -8.48 -2.79 8.13
N GLU A 47 -9.73 -3.03 8.56
CA GLU A 47 -10.18 -4.34 9.06
C GLU A 47 -10.37 -5.40 7.98
N SER A 48 -10.35 -5.02 6.71
CA SER A 48 -10.45 -5.97 5.61
C SER A 48 -9.19 -6.85 5.50
N LEU A 49 -9.31 -8.04 4.91
CA LEU A 49 -8.16 -8.91 4.64
C LEU A 49 -7.08 -8.20 3.82
N ARG A 50 -7.49 -7.37 2.85
CA ARG A 50 -6.59 -6.57 2.02
C ARG A 50 -5.91 -5.47 2.84
N GLY A 51 -6.66 -4.78 3.71
CA GLY A 51 -6.12 -3.77 4.61
C GLY A 51 -5.06 -4.35 5.55
N LYS A 52 -5.33 -5.52 6.14
CA LYS A 52 -4.38 -6.26 6.99
C LYS A 52 -3.10 -6.62 6.25
N ALA A 53 -3.21 -7.16 5.03
CA ALA A 53 -2.04 -7.49 4.21
C ALA A 53 -1.15 -6.28 3.87
N ILE A 54 -1.77 -5.13 3.56
CA ILE A 54 -1.04 -3.87 3.32
C ILE A 54 -0.34 -3.42 4.59
N MET A 55 -1.04 -3.43 5.73
CA MET A 55 -0.47 -3.06 7.03
C MET A 55 0.69 -3.96 7.44
N ASP A 56 0.57 -5.27 7.25
CA ASP A 56 1.65 -6.22 7.54
C ASP A 56 2.88 -5.92 6.70
N ARG A 57 2.70 -5.65 5.40
CA ARG A 57 3.81 -5.29 4.51
C ARG A 57 4.47 -3.97 4.90
N LEU A 58 3.69 -2.96 5.27
CA LEU A 58 4.20 -1.64 5.68
C LEU A 58 4.90 -1.68 7.05
N ASN A 59 4.56 -2.63 7.91
CA ASN A 59 5.22 -2.81 9.21
C ASN A 59 6.35 -3.85 9.17
N TYR A 60 6.48 -4.63 8.10
CA TYR A 60 7.53 -5.63 7.95
C TYR A 60 8.93 -4.96 7.92
N LYS A 61 9.88 -5.57 8.63
CA LYS A 61 11.26 -5.09 8.81
C LYS A 61 12.34 -6.05 8.28
N GLY A 62 11.95 -7.18 7.69
CA GLY A 62 12.88 -8.14 7.09
C GLY A 62 13.14 -7.86 5.61
N GLU A 63 13.87 -8.74 4.94
CA GLU A 63 14.09 -8.67 3.49
C GLU A 63 12.79 -8.96 2.72
N LEU A 64 12.45 -8.09 1.78
CA LEU A 64 11.26 -8.18 0.94
C LEU A 64 11.65 -8.73 -0.44
N THR A 65 11.48 -10.03 -0.63
CA THR A 65 11.87 -10.72 -1.88
C THR A 65 10.72 -10.85 -2.90
N GLN A 66 9.48 -10.56 -2.48
CA GLN A 66 8.29 -10.74 -3.31
C GLN A 66 7.44 -9.46 -3.36
N GLU A 67 6.84 -9.19 -4.51
CA GLU A 67 5.89 -8.10 -4.70
C GLU A 67 4.54 -8.42 -4.05
N ILE A 68 3.85 -7.40 -3.53
CA ILE A 68 2.41 -7.51 -3.25
C ILE A 68 1.63 -6.64 -4.22
N TYR A 69 0.47 -7.17 -4.64
CA TYR A 69 -0.45 -6.48 -5.53
C TYR A 69 -1.65 -5.97 -4.73
N ILE A 70 -1.94 -4.67 -4.88
CA ILE A 70 -3.11 -3.98 -4.32
C ILE A 70 -4.18 -3.85 -5.39
#